data_AF-A0A9P8KLG1-F1
#
_entry.id   AF-A0A9P8KLG1-F1
#
_cell.length_a   1.000
_cell.length_b   1.000
_cell.length_c   1.000
_cell.angle_alpha   90.00
_cell.angle_beta   90.00
_cell.angle_gamma   90.00
#
_symmetry.space_group_name_H-M   'P 1'
#
loop_
_entity.id
_entity.type
_entity.pdbx_description
1 polymer ?
#
loop_
_entity_poly.entity_id
_entity_poly.type
_entity_poly.pdbx_seq_one_letter_code
_entity_poly.pdbx_strand_id
1 'polypeptide(L)'
;MSSNQYQMKLERAEAIIGYHPQKPQEYYLWEALQVAGSGHTRIVGRSAYDGNKRLAIVGDTAMALALARPWYKKDETLGDWDSQRQRLLSNNNLARVARESGLVDCMVVNPRNPVQASTKLAAALVEAIVGAVWIDSDESIDAVRQVMETLRLIALNELRQVIGTPKTKQLDVIQLFCVCCTNPSTPTTSSARTRDFRVEPMTQSLESGRA
;
A
#
# COMPACT_ATOMS: atom_id res chain seq x y z
N MET A 1 -22.70 23.16 13.55
CA MET A 1 -22.00 22.14 14.36
C MET A 1 -21.21 22.87 15.43
N SER A 2 -21.23 22.42 16.69
CA SER A 2 -20.29 22.98 17.66
C SER A 2 -18.88 22.49 17.29
N SER A 3 -17.89 23.38 17.32
CA SER A 3 -16.49 23.07 16.99
C SER A 3 -15.95 21.86 17.78
N ASN A 4 -16.56 21.57 18.93
CA ASN A 4 -16.24 20.45 19.80
C ASN A 4 -16.56 19.07 19.17
N GLN A 5 -17.73 18.88 18.53
CA GLN A 5 -18.07 17.57 17.92
C GLN A 5 -17.17 17.20 16.74
N TYR A 6 -16.76 18.20 15.96
CA TYR A 6 -15.78 18.03 14.89
C TYR A 6 -14.47 17.48 15.46
N GLN A 7 -13.95 18.14 16.49
CA GLN A 7 -12.65 17.85 17.05
C GLN A 7 -12.61 16.46 17.70
N MET A 8 -13.63 16.10 18.49
CA MET A 8 -13.70 14.77 19.12
C MET A 8 -13.73 13.62 18.11
N LYS A 9 -14.47 13.78 17.01
CA LYS A 9 -14.57 12.73 15.98
C LYS A 9 -13.26 12.60 15.19
N LEU A 10 -12.61 13.72 14.90
CA LEU A 10 -11.34 13.74 14.20
C LEU A 10 -10.24 13.12 15.05
N GLU A 11 -10.04 13.59 16.28
CA GLU A 11 -9.02 13.07 17.21
C GLU A 11 -9.22 11.58 17.48
N ARG A 12 -10.47 11.13 17.63
CA ARG A 12 -10.77 9.70 17.78
C ARG A 12 -10.39 8.90 16.53
N ALA A 13 -10.71 9.40 15.33
CA ALA A 13 -10.35 8.74 14.09
C ALA A 13 -8.83 8.65 13.93
N GLU A 14 -8.10 9.74 14.16
CA GLU A 14 -6.63 9.80 14.11
C GLU A 14 -5.97 8.79 15.07
N ALA A 15 -6.47 8.72 16.31
CA ALA A 15 -6.00 7.75 17.30
C ALA A 15 -6.25 6.30 16.88
N ILE A 16 -7.42 6.00 16.29
CA ILE A 16 -7.75 4.65 15.83
C ILE A 16 -6.87 4.21 14.65
N ILE A 17 -6.62 5.10 13.69
CA ILE A 17 -5.84 4.75 12.48
C ILE A 17 -4.33 4.92 12.67
N GLY A 18 -3.89 5.57 13.75
CA GLY A 18 -2.48 5.84 14.02
C GLY A 18 -1.85 6.81 13.01
N TYR A 19 -2.62 7.77 12.51
CA TYR A 19 -2.20 8.74 11.50
C TYR A 19 -2.65 10.15 11.88
N HIS A 20 -1.72 11.11 11.81
CA HIS A 20 -2.02 12.53 12.00
C HIS A 20 -1.96 13.23 10.63
N PRO A 21 -3.00 13.99 10.24
CA PRO A 21 -3.01 14.73 8.98
C PRO A 21 -1.83 15.67 8.83
N GLN A 22 -1.13 15.57 7.71
CA GLN A 22 -0.03 16.45 7.31
C GLN A 22 -0.56 17.78 6.77
N LYS A 23 -1.78 17.77 6.20
CA LYS A 23 -2.46 18.95 5.65
C LYS A 23 -3.82 19.14 6.35
N PRO A 24 -3.84 19.44 7.66
CA PRO A 24 -5.09 19.58 8.42
C PRO A 24 -6.03 20.64 7.83
N GLN A 25 -5.49 21.69 7.20
CA GLN A 25 -6.25 22.73 6.50
C GLN A 25 -7.03 22.24 5.27
N GLU A 26 -6.71 21.06 4.74
CA GLU A 26 -7.41 20.47 3.61
C GLU A 26 -8.62 19.62 4.03
N TYR A 27 -8.76 19.27 5.32
CA TYR A 27 -9.92 18.55 5.85
C TYR A 27 -10.20 17.20 5.17
N TYR A 28 -9.20 16.51 4.61
CA TYR A 28 -9.41 15.22 3.95
C TYR A 28 -10.00 14.16 4.88
N LEU A 29 -9.46 14.03 6.10
CA LEU A 29 -9.97 13.06 7.06
C LEU A 29 -11.40 13.44 7.52
N TRP A 30 -11.70 14.73 7.64
CA TRP A 30 -13.06 15.18 7.95
C TRP A 30 -14.06 14.89 6.81
N GLU A 31 -13.64 15.04 5.56
CA GLU A 31 -14.41 14.66 4.38
C GLU A 31 -14.69 13.14 4.36
N ALA A 32 -13.71 12.32 4.74
CA ALA A 32 -13.86 10.86 4.83
C ALA A 32 -14.90 10.41 5.86
N LEU A 33 -15.11 11.19 6.93
CA LEU A 33 -16.11 10.88 7.96
C LEU A 33 -17.54 11.24 7.55
N GLN A 34 -17.75 11.94 6.42
CA GLN A 34 -19.08 12.38 6.00
C GLN A 34 -19.90 11.25 5.37
N VAL A 35 -21.06 10.97 5.95
CA VAL A 35 -22.07 10.13 5.30
C VAL A 35 -22.86 10.97 4.29
N ALA A 36 -23.27 10.37 3.18
CA ALA A 36 -24.16 11.04 2.23
C ALA A 36 -25.41 11.59 2.94
N GLY A 37 -25.72 12.85 2.70
CA GLY A 37 -26.83 13.53 3.39
C GLY A 37 -26.51 14.05 4.79
N SER A 38 -25.23 14.10 5.22
CA SER A 38 -24.81 14.69 6.50
C SER A 38 -25.08 16.20 6.62
N GLY A 39 -25.41 16.86 5.51
CA GLY A 39 -25.63 18.31 5.42
C GLY A 39 -24.41 19.08 4.90
N HIS A 40 -23.24 18.44 4.77
CA HIS A 40 -22.06 19.04 4.14
C HIS A 40 -22.04 18.72 2.65
N THR A 41 -22.32 19.72 1.81
CA THR A 41 -22.31 19.56 0.35
C THR A 41 -20.97 19.96 -0.28
N ARG A 42 -20.17 20.76 0.43
CA ARG A 42 -18.81 21.16 0.02
C ARG A 42 -17.85 21.21 1.21
N ILE A 43 -16.61 20.78 0.98
CA ILE A 43 -15.49 20.86 1.93
C ILE A 43 -14.28 21.37 1.16
N VAL A 44 -13.69 22.50 1.58
CA VAL A 44 -12.51 23.13 0.95
C VAL A 44 -12.62 23.18 -0.59
N GLY A 45 -13.74 23.71 -1.10
CA GLY A 45 -13.99 23.84 -2.54
C GLY A 45 -14.34 22.54 -3.29
N ARG A 46 -14.22 21.37 -2.67
CA ARG A 46 -14.56 20.07 -3.26
C ARG A 46 -16.01 19.70 -2.97
N SER A 47 -16.63 18.94 -3.90
CA SER A 47 -17.97 18.37 -3.69
C SER A 47 -17.92 17.25 -2.65
N ALA A 48 -18.72 17.40 -1.60
CA ALA A 48 -19.01 16.41 -0.56
C ALA A 48 -20.49 15.97 -0.60
N TYR A 49 -21.20 16.24 -1.71
CA TYR A 49 -22.63 15.93 -1.87
C TYR A 49 -22.93 14.44 -1.62
N ASP A 50 -22.06 13.57 -2.14
CA ASP A 50 -22.14 12.12 -1.95
C ASP A 50 -21.51 11.63 -0.63
N GLY A 51 -21.14 12.55 0.26
CA GLY A 51 -20.33 12.28 1.43
C GLY A 51 -18.95 11.77 1.03
N ASN A 52 -18.53 10.69 1.67
CA ASN A 52 -17.19 10.13 1.56
C ASN A 52 -16.93 9.23 0.33
N LYS A 53 -17.94 8.99 -0.53
CA LYS A 53 -17.82 8.01 -1.63
C LYS A 53 -16.68 8.29 -2.59
N ARG A 54 -16.35 9.56 -2.85
CA ARG A 54 -15.25 9.93 -3.76
C ARG A 54 -13.90 9.49 -3.18
N LEU A 55 -13.69 9.73 -1.89
CA LEU A 55 -12.50 9.26 -1.18
C LEU A 55 -12.49 7.73 -1.06
N ALA A 56 -13.65 7.10 -0.89
CA ALA A 56 -13.75 5.64 -0.84
C ALA A 56 -13.19 4.97 -2.11
N ILE A 57 -13.52 5.50 -3.29
CA ILE A 57 -12.96 4.99 -4.57
C ILE A 57 -11.43 5.11 -4.60
N VAL A 58 -10.89 6.24 -4.13
CA VAL A 58 -9.43 6.45 -4.06
C VAL A 58 -8.80 5.44 -3.11
N GLY A 59 -9.38 5.24 -1.93
CA GLY A 59 -8.85 4.34 -0.92
C GLY A 59 -8.94 2.86 -1.29
N ASP A 60 -10.03 2.39 -1.90
CA ASP A 60 -10.12 1.01 -2.41
C ASP A 60 -8.98 0.73 -3.40
N THR A 61 -8.74 1.68 -4.31
CA THR A 61 -7.65 1.61 -5.29
C THR A 61 -6.28 1.60 -4.61
N ALA A 62 -6.06 2.48 -3.63
CA ALA A 62 -4.80 2.58 -2.91
C ALA A 62 -4.50 1.33 -2.05
N MET A 63 -5.51 0.76 -1.38
CA MET A 63 -5.37 -0.49 -0.64
C MET A 63 -5.08 -1.67 -1.56
N ALA A 64 -5.77 -1.75 -2.71
CA ALA A 64 -5.49 -2.77 -3.71
C ALA A 64 -4.05 -2.67 -4.24
N LEU A 65 -3.56 -1.45 -4.51
CA LEU A 65 -2.17 -1.22 -4.90
C LEU A 65 -1.18 -1.64 -3.80
N ALA A 66 -1.49 -1.37 -2.54
CA ALA A 66 -0.65 -1.74 -1.40
C ALA A 66 -0.52 -3.26 -1.22
N LEU A 67 -1.53 -4.04 -1.64
CA LEU A 67 -1.48 -5.50 -1.70
C LEU A 67 -0.82 -6.02 -3.00
N ALA A 68 -1.14 -5.42 -4.14
CA ALA A 68 -0.68 -5.87 -5.45
C ALA A 68 0.84 -5.72 -5.60
N ARG A 69 1.41 -4.62 -5.10
CA ARG A 69 2.85 -4.33 -5.21
C ARG A 69 3.75 -5.40 -4.58
N PRO A 70 3.51 -5.87 -3.33
CA PRO A 70 4.27 -6.98 -2.76
C PRO A 70 3.88 -8.33 -3.36
N TRP A 71 2.62 -8.56 -3.72
CA TRP A 71 2.18 -9.81 -4.38
C TRP A 71 2.93 -10.03 -5.70
N TYR A 72 3.03 -9.00 -6.56
CA TYR A 72 3.72 -9.08 -7.86
C TYR A 72 5.21 -9.47 -7.77
N LYS A 73 5.85 -9.22 -6.63
CA LYS A 73 7.27 -9.57 -6.41
C LYS A 73 7.48 -11.02 -5.99
N LYS A 74 6.39 -11.75 -5.70
CA LYS A 74 6.42 -13.14 -5.29
C LYS A 74 6.01 -14.03 -6.44
N ASP A 75 6.37 -15.30 -6.35
CA ASP A 75 5.91 -16.35 -7.26
C ASP A 75 4.52 -16.89 -6.84
N GLU A 76 3.56 -15.98 -6.63
CA GLU A 76 2.18 -16.27 -6.23
C GLU A 76 1.26 -16.25 -7.45
N THR A 77 0.22 -17.10 -7.47
CA THR A 77 -0.69 -17.22 -8.61
C THR A 77 -1.76 -16.11 -8.62
N LEU A 78 -2.47 -15.97 -9.74
CA LEU A 78 -3.66 -15.11 -9.81
C LEU A 78 -4.76 -15.54 -8.82
N GLY A 79 -4.90 -16.85 -8.58
CA GLY A 79 -5.84 -17.35 -7.58
C GLY A 79 -5.47 -16.92 -6.17
N ASP A 80 -4.18 -16.84 -5.86
CA ASP A 80 -3.71 -16.33 -4.56
C ASP A 80 -4.02 -14.84 -4.39
N TRP A 81 -3.87 -14.05 -5.46
CA TRP A 81 -4.28 -12.64 -5.49
C TRP A 81 -5.76 -12.47 -5.20
N ASP A 82 -6.63 -13.15 -5.95
CA ASP A 82 -8.08 -13.03 -5.79
C ASP A 82 -8.51 -13.44 -4.37
N SER A 83 -7.93 -14.53 -3.87
CA SER A 83 -8.16 -15.02 -2.51
C SER A 83 -7.72 -14.02 -1.44
N GLN A 84 -6.54 -13.42 -1.60
CA GLN A 84 -6.01 -12.41 -0.68
C GLN A 84 -6.85 -11.14 -0.70
N ARG A 85 -7.15 -10.61 -1.89
CA ARG A 85 -7.97 -9.40 -2.05
C ARG A 85 -9.36 -9.59 -1.47
N GLN A 86 -10.03 -10.72 -1.76
CA GLN A 86 -11.36 -11.00 -1.24
C GLN A 86 -11.36 -11.16 0.28
N ARG A 87 -10.34 -11.83 0.84
CA ARG A 87 -10.23 -12.01 2.30
C ARG A 87 -10.00 -10.69 3.03
N LEU A 88 -9.15 -9.82 2.49
CA LEU A 88 -8.70 -8.61 3.18
C LEU A 88 -9.54 -7.37 2.87
N LEU A 89 -9.94 -7.18 1.61
CA LEU A 89 -10.59 -5.96 1.13
C LEU A 89 -12.08 -6.14 0.77
N SER A 90 -12.69 -7.28 1.10
CA SER A 90 -14.15 -7.39 0.92
C SER A 90 -14.90 -6.45 1.85
N ASN A 91 -16.03 -5.92 1.38
CA ASN A 91 -16.93 -5.08 2.17
C ASN A 91 -17.29 -5.67 3.53
N ASN A 92 -17.45 -7.00 3.61
CA ASN A 92 -17.73 -7.68 4.87
C ASN A 92 -16.56 -7.54 5.86
N ASN A 93 -15.32 -7.76 5.39
CA ASN A 93 -14.15 -7.62 6.24
C ASN A 93 -13.92 -6.16 6.65
N LEU A 94 -13.99 -5.22 5.70
CA LEU A 94 -13.81 -3.79 5.99
C LEU A 94 -14.87 -3.27 6.96
N ALA A 95 -16.13 -3.66 6.79
CA ALA A 95 -17.20 -3.29 7.71
C ALA A 95 -17.02 -3.90 9.10
N ARG A 96 -16.49 -5.12 9.20
CA ARG A 96 -16.12 -5.73 10.48
C ARG A 96 -15.03 -4.91 11.17
N VAL A 97 -13.95 -4.60 10.46
CA VAL A 97 -12.84 -3.78 10.98
C VAL A 97 -13.33 -2.39 11.43
N ALA A 98 -14.19 -1.75 10.64
CA ALA A 98 -14.77 -0.45 10.99
C ALA A 98 -15.56 -0.47 12.32
N ARG A 99 -16.28 -1.57 12.59
CA ARG A 99 -17.07 -1.75 13.81
C ARG A 99 -16.18 -2.11 14.99
N GLU A 100 -15.29 -3.07 14.83
CA GLU A 100 -14.38 -3.55 15.89
C GLU A 100 -13.40 -2.46 16.34
N SER A 101 -12.97 -1.58 15.44
CA SER A 101 -12.11 -0.43 15.76
C SER A 101 -12.86 0.77 16.35
N GLY A 102 -14.20 0.81 16.23
CA GLY A 102 -15.00 1.96 16.64
C GLY A 102 -15.00 3.14 15.67
N LEU A 103 -14.49 2.97 14.44
CA LEU A 103 -14.54 4.02 13.39
C LEU A 103 -15.96 4.44 13.06
N VAL A 104 -16.92 3.52 13.12
CA VAL A 104 -18.35 3.79 12.89
C VAL A 104 -18.87 4.92 13.78
N ASP A 105 -18.38 5.05 15.02
CA ASP A 105 -18.80 6.12 15.94
C ASP A 105 -18.24 7.50 15.53
N CYS A 106 -17.21 7.53 14.69
CA CYS A 106 -16.62 8.75 14.16
C CYS A 106 -17.42 9.32 12.98
N MET A 107 -18.33 8.56 12.38
CA MET A 107 -19.13 9.02 11.25
C MET A 107 -19.95 10.26 11.56
N VAL A 108 -20.06 11.13 10.57
CA VAL A 108 -20.88 12.33 10.61
C VAL A 108 -22.17 12.04 9.84
N VAL A 109 -23.27 11.95 10.58
CA VAL A 109 -24.62 11.71 10.08
C VAL A 109 -25.51 12.90 10.38
N ASN A 110 -26.61 13.03 9.65
CA ASN A 110 -27.63 14.04 9.97
C ASN A 110 -28.37 13.63 11.25
N PRO A 111 -28.38 14.44 12.32
CA PRO A 111 -29.03 14.10 13.58
C PRO A 111 -30.56 13.97 13.45
N ARG A 112 -31.17 14.57 12.42
CA ARG A 112 -32.61 14.44 12.17
C ARG A 112 -32.98 13.15 11.45
N ASN A 113 -32.02 12.50 10.83
CA ASN A 113 -32.21 11.23 10.13
C ASN A 113 -30.98 10.34 10.35
N PRO A 114 -30.83 9.77 11.56
CA PRO A 114 -29.68 8.95 11.89
C PRO A 114 -29.68 7.69 11.01
N VAL A 115 -28.59 7.49 10.28
CA VAL A 115 -28.41 6.31 9.43
C VAL A 115 -27.63 5.26 10.22
N GLN A 116 -28.15 4.02 10.26
CA GLN A 116 -27.38 2.89 10.81
C GLN A 116 -26.22 2.52 9.88
N ALA A 117 -25.11 2.08 10.48
CA ALA A 117 -23.91 1.66 9.78
C ALA A 117 -24.11 0.32 9.04
N SER A 118 -24.75 0.38 7.87
CA SER A 118 -24.84 -0.77 6.97
C SER A 118 -23.44 -1.27 6.59
N THR A 119 -23.32 -2.54 6.18
CA THR A 119 -22.04 -3.11 5.76
C THR A 119 -21.39 -2.27 4.65
N LYS A 120 -22.17 -1.81 3.68
CA LYS A 120 -21.64 -0.98 2.59
C LYS A 120 -21.12 0.37 3.11
N LEU A 121 -21.84 1.01 4.02
CA LEU A 121 -21.43 2.30 4.57
C LEU A 121 -20.19 2.18 5.45
N ALA A 122 -20.13 1.14 6.29
CA ALA A 122 -18.99 0.88 7.16
C ALA A 122 -17.72 0.50 6.37
N ALA A 123 -17.86 -0.26 5.29
CA ALA A 123 -16.75 -0.54 4.38
C ALA A 123 -16.25 0.75 3.68
N ALA A 124 -17.17 1.52 3.10
CA ALA A 124 -16.85 2.79 2.45
C ALA A 124 -16.20 3.81 3.38
N LEU A 125 -16.49 3.77 4.69
CA LEU A 125 -15.79 4.59 5.68
C LEU A 125 -14.30 4.25 5.77
N VAL A 126 -13.94 2.97 5.84
CA VAL A 126 -12.54 2.54 5.91
C VAL A 126 -11.82 2.90 4.62
N GLU A 127 -12.44 2.60 3.47
CA GLU A 127 -11.93 3.00 2.17
C GLU A 127 -11.72 4.52 2.11
N ALA A 128 -12.70 5.33 2.52
CA ALA A 128 -12.58 6.77 2.46
C ALA A 128 -11.50 7.33 3.37
N ILE A 129 -11.31 6.77 4.57
CA ILE A 129 -10.24 7.19 5.48
C ILE A 129 -8.89 6.87 4.86
N VAL A 130 -8.71 5.68 4.28
CA VAL A 130 -7.47 5.34 3.58
C VAL A 130 -7.26 6.26 2.36
N GLY A 131 -8.33 6.61 1.63
CA GLY A 131 -8.29 7.58 0.54
C GLY A 131 -7.88 8.98 1.00
N ALA A 132 -8.34 9.42 2.17
CA ALA A 132 -7.89 10.67 2.78
C ALA A 132 -6.39 10.63 3.12
N VAL A 133 -5.92 9.54 3.73
CA VAL A 133 -4.48 9.36 4.04
C VAL A 133 -3.64 9.34 2.77
N TRP A 134 -4.08 8.66 1.72
CA TRP A 134 -3.39 8.63 0.43
C TRP A 134 -3.16 10.03 -0.13
N ILE A 135 -4.20 10.88 -0.19
CA ILE A 135 -4.08 12.24 -0.73
C ILE A 135 -3.30 13.16 0.21
N ASP A 136 -3.56 13.07 1.52
CA ASP A 136 -2.92 13.89 2.53
C ASP A 136 -1.39 13.68 2.56
N SER A 137 -0.95 12.43 2.37
CA SER A 137 0.46 12.01 2.39
C SER A 137 1.17 12.09 1.03
N ASP A 138 0.61 12.80 0.05
CA ASP A 138 1.17 12.91 -1.31
C ASP A 138 1.38 11.54 -1.97
N GLU A 139 0.35 10.70 -1.92
CA GLU A 139 0.31 9.37 -2.57
C GLU A 139 1.32 8.37 -1.98
N SER A 140 1.59 8.48 -0.67
CA SER A 140 2.50 7.58 0.03
C SER A 140 1.88 6.21 0.28
N ILE A 141 2.40 5.21 -0.44
CA ILE A 141 2.03 3.80 -0.24
C ILE A 141 2.43 3.28 1.15
N ASP A 142 3.48 3.86 1.75
CA ASP A 142 3.94 3.48 3.09
C ASP A 142 2.97 4.00 4.17
N ALA A 143 2.40 5.19 3.99
CA ALA A 143 1.35 5.72 4.87
C ALA A 143 0.08 4.86 4.80
N VAL A 144 -0.33 4.45 3.60
CA VAL A 144 -1.46 3.53 3.42
C VAL A 144 -1.19 2.19 4.10
N ARG A 145 0.00 1.61 3.90
CA ARG A 145 0.38 0.36 4.58
C ARG A 145 0.36 0.49 6.09
N GLN A 146 0.92 1.57 6.65
CA GLN A 146 0.91 1.82 8.10
C GLN A 146 -0.52 1.81 8.64
N VAL A 147 -1.46 2.50 7.97
CA VAL A 147 -2.87 2.51 8.40
C VAL A 147 -3.50 1.12 8.27
N MET A 148 -3.24 0.39 7.17
CA MET A 148 -3.75 -0.98 7.00
C MET A 148 -3.21 -1.93 8.07
N GLU A 149 -1.96 -1.75 8.50
CA GLU A 149 -1.33 -2.49 9.60
C GLU A 149 -1.96 -2.13 10.95
N THR A 150 -2.15 -0.84 11.24
CA THR A 150 -2.83 -0.37 12.47
C THR A 150 -4.25 -0.91 12.57
N LEU A 151 -4.98 -0.92 11.45
CA LEU A 151 -6.34 -1.47 11.36
C LEU A 151 -6.38 -3.00 11.28
N ARG A 152 -5.22 -3.67 11.38
CA ARG A 152 -5.07 -5.14 11.34
C ARG A 152 -5.65 -5.79 10.08
N LEU A 153 -5.67 -5.05 8.95
CA LEU A 153 -6.04 -5.57 7.64
C LEU A 153 -4.91 -6.43 7.06
N ILE A 154 -3.66 -6.04 7.32
CA ILE A 154 -2.47 -6.81 6.97
C ILE A 154 -1.65 -7.05 8.24
N ALA A 155 -0.77 -8.06 8.20
CA ALA A 155 0.13 -8.34 9.31
C ALA A 155 0.99 -7.10 9.58
N LEU A 156 1.13 -6.75 10.86
CA LEU A 156 2.07 -5.72 11.30
C LEU A 156 3.44 -6.11 10.76
N ASN A 157 4.07 -5.19 10.04
CA ASN A 157 5.46 -5.39 9.67
C ASN A 157 6.26 -5.19 10.96
N GLU A 158 6.68 -6.25 11.64
CA GLU A 158 7.40 -6.17 12.93
C GLU A 158 8.78 -5.48 12.85
N LEU A 159 9.11 -4.73 11.79
CA LEU A 159 10.42 -4.10 11.62
C LEU A 159 10.29 -2.64 11.17
N ARG A 160 10.20 -1.75 12.16
CA ARG A 160 10.79 -0.40 12.09
C ARG A 160 12.32 -0.53 12.17
N GLN A 161 12.95 -1.11 11.16
CA GLN A 161 14.42 -1.09 10.99
C GLN A 161 14.86 0.23 10.35
N VAL A 162 14.51 1.39 10.94
CA VAL A 162 15.12 2.68 10.55
C VAL A 162 15.06 3.66 11.74
N ILE A 163 15.88 3.44 12.77
CA ILE A 163 16.65 4.56 13.32
C ILE A 163 18.01 4.42 12.67
N GLY A 164 18.35 5.38 11.82
CA GLY A 164 19.64 5.40 11.16
C GLY A 164 20.76 5.36 12.18
N THR A 165 21.65 4.37 12.04
CA THR A 165 23.06 4.54 12.36
C THR A 165 23.86 4.27 11.08
N PRO A 166 24.95 5.01 10.84
CA PRO A 166 25.60 5.05 9.54
C PRO A 166 26.43 3.78 9.28
N LYS A 167 26.54 3.45 8.00
CA LYS A 167 27.44 2.48 7.35
C LYS A 167 28.62 2.03 8.23
N THR A 168 28.69 0.73 8.49
CA THR A 168 29.96 -0.01 8.44
C THR A 168 29.81 -1.11 7.40
N LYS A 169 30.46 -0.90 6.26
CA LYS A 169 30.76 -1.97 5.31
C LYS A 169 31.58 -3.02 6.07
N GLN A 170 31.00 -4.17 6.34
CA GLN A 170 31.82 -5.36 6.54
C GLN A 170 32.16 -5.86 5.14
N LEU A 171 33.33 -5.42 4.67
CA LEU A 171 33.98 -5.99 3.50
C LEU A 171 34.35 -7.42 3.88
N ASP A 172 33.56 -8.38 3.43
CA ASP A 172 34.03 -9.75 3.31
C ASP A 172 35.16 -9.75 2.29
N VAL A 173 36.37 -9.88 2.83
CA VAL A 173 37.59 -10.14 2.08
C VAL A 173 37.47 -11.55 1.51
N ILE A 174 36.74 -11.70 0.41
CA ILE A 174 36.95 -12.85 -0.47
C ILE A 174 38.26 -12.58 -1.19
N GLN A 175 39.27 -13.24 -0.66
CA GLN A 175 40.63 -13.35 -1.15
C GLN A 175 40.62 -13.99 -2.55
N LEU A 176 40.35 -13.20 -3.58
CA LEU A 176 40.69 -13.55 -4.95
C LEU A 176 42.10 -13.02 -5.22
N PHE A 177 43.09 -13.85 -4.90
CA PHE A 177 44.48 -13.64 -5.29
C PHE A 177 44.55 -13.70 -6.83
N CYS A 178 44.37 -12.56 -7.47
CA CYS A 178 44.75 -12.33 -8.86
C CYS A 178 46.23 -11.95 -8.86
N VAL A 179 47.11 -12.94 -8.96
CA VAL A 179 48.54 -12.72 -9.25
C VAL A 179 48.70 -12.68 -10.75
N CYS A 180 48.82 -11.47 -11.30
CA CYS A 180 49.39 -11.26 -12.62
C CYS A 180 50.16 -9.94 -12.60
N CYS A 181 51.47 -10.03 -12.30
CA CYS A 181 52.54 -9.23 -12.91
C CYS A 181 53.88 -9.63 -12.29
N THR A 182 54.59 -10.60 -12.90
CA THR A 182 55.97 -10.49 -13.40
C THR A 182 56.51 -11.88 -13.75
N ASN A 183 56.74 -12.13 -15.05
CA ASN A 183 57.68 -13.14 -15.58
C ASN A 183 59.13 -12.62 -15.39
N PRO A 184 60.23 -13.43 -15.51
CA PRO A 184 60.37 -14.56 -16.44
C PRO A 184 61.19 -15.79 -15.96
N SER A 185 60.81 -16.99 -16.42
CA SER A 185 61.76 -18.02 -16.92
C SER A 185 61.02 -19.28 -17.42
N THR A 186 61.30 -19.65 -18.67
CA THR A 186 60.90 -20.87 -19.40
C THR A 186 61.64 -22.14 -18.91
N PRO A 187 61.48 -23.34 -19.52
CA PRO A 187 60.30 -24.01 -20.10
C PRO A 187 60.13 -25.46 -19.58
N THR A 188 58.95 -26.08 -19.71
CA THR A 188 58.82 -27.49 -20.17
C THR A 188 57.35 -27.92 -20.35
N THR A 189 57.04 -28.25 -21.61
CA THR A 189 56.26 -29.39 -22.12
C THR A 189 55.13 -30.00 -21.27
N SER A 190 53.91 -30.02 -21.85
CA SER A 190 53.01 -31.20 -21.96
C SER A 190 51.52 -30.89 -21.76
N SER A 191 50.77 -30.92 -22.88
CA SER A 191 49.46 -31.59 -23.06
C SER A 191 48.30 -31.38 -22.06
N ALA A 192 47.20 -30.82 -22.58
CA ALA A 192 45.81 -31.33 -22.56
C ALA A 192 44.79 -30.20 -22.28
N ARG A 193 44.12 -29.67 -23.31
CA ARG A 193 42.76 -30.04 -23.76
C ARG A 193 41.66 -29.47 -22.84
N THR A 194 41.18 -28.27 -23.18
CA THR A 194 39.93 -27.71 -22.65
C THR A 194 38.90 -27.66 -23.78
N ARG A 195 37.73 -28.28 -23.58
CA ARG A 195 36.58 -28.20 -24.49
C ARG A 195 35.82 -26.92 -24.21
N ASP A 196 35.64 -26.14 -25.27
CA ASP A 196 34.88 -24.90 -25.33
C ASP A 196 33.38 -25.23 -25.48
N PHE A 197 32.52 -24.68 -24.63
CA PHE A 197 31.06 -24.82 -24.71
C PHE A 197 30.50 -23.52 -25.28
N ARG A 198 30.29 -23.51 -26.60
CA ARG A 198 29.60 -22.43 -27.31
C ARG A 198 28.09 -22.66 -27.24
N VAL A 199 27.34 -21.66 -26.78
CA VAL A 199 25.87 -21.61 -26.88
C VAL A 199 25.53 -20.78 -28.13
N GLU A 200 24.84 -21.38 -29.10
CA GLU A 200 24.31 -20.71 -30.30
C GLU A 200 22.85 -20.26 -30.04
N PRO A 201 22.43 -19.07 -30.52
CA PRO A 201 21.05 -18.60 -30.37
C PRO A 201 20.09 -19.18 -31.42
N MET A 202 18.86 -19.44 -30.99
CA MET A 202 17.77 -20.02 -31.79
C MET A 202 17.07 -18.90 -32.58
N THR A 203 17.20 -18.90 -33.91
CA THR A 203 16.44 -18.00 -34.81
C THR A 203 15.07 -18.60 -35.14
N GLN A 204 14.00 -17.83 -34.88
CA GLN A 204 12.64 -18.10 -35.34
C GLN A 204 12.50 -17.78 -36.84
N SER A 205 11.99 -18.74 -37.62
CA SER A 205 11.60 -18.53 -39.02
C SER A 205 10.11 -18.20 -39.10
N LEU A 206 9.81 -17.02 -39.62
CA LEU A 206 8.50 -16.62 -40.15
C LEU A 206 8.35 -17.21 -41.56
N GLU A 207 7.35 -18.06 -41.80
CA GLU A 207 6.91 -18.40 -43.16
C GLU A 207 5.73 -17.51 -43.56
N SER A 208 6.00 -16.61 -44.52
CA SER A 208 5.02 -15.93 -45.35
C SER A 208 4.57 -16.85 -46.49
N GLY A 209 3.27 -16.92 -46.75
CA GLY A 209 2.68 -17.79 -47.76
C GLY A 209 2.91 -17.40 -49.23
N ARG A 210 2.47 -18.31 -50.12
CA ARG A 210 1.68 -18.06 -51.34
C ARG A 210 1.46 -19.36 -52.12
N ALA A 211 0.19 -19.72 -52.31
CA ALA A 211 -0.42 -19.98 -53.62
C ALA A 211 -1.93 -19.77 -53.46
#